data_AF-S2XE46-F1
#
_entry.id   AF-S2XE46-F1
#
_cell.length_a   1.000
_cell.length_b   1.000
_cell.length_c   1.000
_cell.angle_alpha   90.00
_cell.angle_beta   90.00
_cell.angle_gamma   90.00
#
_symmetry.space_group_name_H-M   'P 1'
#
loop_
_entity.id
_entity.type
_entity.pdbx_description
1 polymer ?
#
loop_
_entity_poly.entity_id
_entity_poly.type
_entity_poly.pdbx_seq_one_letter_code
_entity_poly.pdbx_strand_id
1 'polypeptide(L)'
;MPNYPEGKETPKVTIDDPTQLPDGSQSGTTDVGVTVTYPDGTTDHITVSVTIGEQVDKDGNEPKVEGITKKGTGVTVEDVIGVITVPDYQEDKGTPQVTVDNPNQLPDGTQSGTTDVAVTVTYPDGKASHINVPVTIVEQAEGQSEESKNNEQISNKGNQKSLPDTGGNDNNATVFGTLFAGLGYLLFIGRRKRNKDQ
;
A
#
# COMPACT_ATOMS: atom_id res chain seq x y z
N MET A 1 18.84 -28.24 4.17
CA MET A 1 19.36 -28.02 2.80
C MET A 1 19.52 -29.37 2.13
N PRO A 2 18.85 -29.66 1.00
CA PRO A 2 19.11 -30.88 0.23
C PRO A 2 20.43 -30.77 -0.56
N ASN A 3 21.07 -31.92 -0.82
CA ASN A 3 22.13 -32.08 -1.83
C ASN A 3 23.46 -31.31 -1.60
N TYR A 4 23.94 -31.18 -0.36
CA TYR A 4 25.35 -30.84 -0.09
C TYR A 4 26.21 -32.12 -0.08
N PRO A 5 27.39 -32.15 -0.72
CA PRO A 5 28.22 -33.37 -0.80
C PRO A 5 28.88 -33.69 0.56
N GLU A 6 28.80 -34.95 0.98
CA GLU A 6 29.47 -35.42 2.19
C GLU A 6 31.00 -35.27 2.11
N GLY A 7 31.63 -34.96 3.24
CA GLY A 7 33.09 -34.84 3.34
C GLY A 7 33.70 -33.50 2.88
N LYS A 8 32.88 -32.52 2.47
CA LYS A 8 33.33 -31.12 2.32
C LYS A 8 32.95 -30.28 3.55
N GLU A 9 33.77 -29.27 3.85
CA GLU A 9 33.40 -28.21 4.80
C GLU A 9 32.10 -27.53 4.33
N THR A 10 31.26 -27.10 5.26
CA THR A 10 30.00 -26.40 4.94
C THR A 10 30.22 -24.90 4.75
N PRO A 11 29.47 -24.20 3.90
CA PRO A 11 29.53 -22.74 3.81
C PRO A 11 29.20 -22.09 5.16
N LYS A 12 29.90 -21.00 5.47
CA LYS A 12 29.68 -20.17 6.66
C LYS A 12 28.72 -19.04 6.31
N VAL A 13 27.66 -18.87 7.09
CA VAL A 13 26.73 -17.75 6.97
C VAL A 13 27.03 -16.72 8.07
N THR A 14 27.02 -15.43 7.72
CA THR A 14 27.16 -14.30 8.66
C THR A 14 26.19 -13.19 8.29
N ILE A 15 25.62 -12.55 9.30
CA ILE A 15 24.86 -11.30 9.13
C ILE A 15 25.88 -10.15 9.01
N ASP A 16 25.67 -9.27 8.05
CA ASP A 16 26.64 -8.24 7.67
C ASP A 16 26.69 -7.09 8.69
N ASP A 17 25.52 -6.73 9.24
CA ASP A 17 25.37 -5.83 10.37
C ASP A 17 24.33 -6.37 11.36
N PRO A 18 24.77 -7.00 12.47
CA PRO A 18 23.88 -7.52 13.50
C PRO A 18 23.02 -6.45 14.21
N THR A 19 23.32 -5.16 14.06
CA THR A 19 22.51 -4.08 14.64
C THR A 19 21.26 -3.74 13.83
N GLN A 20 21.14 -4.28 12.61
CA GLN A 20 19.96 -4.18 11.75
C GLN A 20 18.94 -5.31 11.99
N LEU A 21 19.20 -6.22 12.93
CA LEU A 21 18.19 -7.19 13.36
C LEU A 21 17.10 -6.48 14.20
N PRO A 22 15.81 -6.63 13.88
CA PRO A 22 14.75 -6.14 14.74
C PRO A 22 14.74 -6.92 16.06
N ASP A 23 14.60 -6.20 17.18
CA ASP A 23 14.59 -6.79 18.53
C ASP A 23 13.25 -7.46 18.90
N GLY A 24 12.23 -7.29 18.04
CA GLY A 24 10.88 -7.81 18.25
C GLY A 24 10.00 -6.93 19.14
N SER A 25 10.41 -5.69 19.46
CA SER A 25 9.54 -4.72 20.15
C SER A 25 8.53 -4.06 19.20
N GLN A 26 8.98 -3.61 18.03
CA GLN A 26 8.16 -2.97 17.00
C GLN A 26 7.73 -3.96 15.92
N SER A 27 6.52 -3.77 15.37
CA SER A 27 6.06 -4.46 14.17
C SER A 27 6.66 -3.83 12.91
N GLY A 28 6.63 -4.53 11.78
CA GLY A 28 7.15 -4.03 10.49
C GLY A 28 7.98 -5.07 9.76
N THR A 29 8.64 -4.66 8.67
CA THR A 29 9.60 -5.49 7.94
C THR A 29 10.94 -4.77 7.82
N THR A 30 12.03 -5.46 8.13
CA THR A 30 13.41 -4.95 8.06
C THR A 30 14.25 -5.84 7.14
N ASP A 31 14.90 -5.25 6.16
CA ASP A 31 15.80 -5.95 5.23
C ASP A 31 17.22 -6.05 5.82
N VAL A 32 17.72 -7.29 5.96
CA VAL A 32 19.00 -7.58 6.63
C VAL A 32 19.99 -8.18 5.64
N GLY A 33 21.21 -7.62 5.57
CA GLY A 33 22.31 -8.14 4.75
C GLY A 33 22.93 -9.41 5.32
N VAL A 34 23.16 -10.42 4.46
CA VAL A 34 23.74 -11.71 4.82
C VAL A 34 24.79 -12.14 3.80
N THR A 35 26.03 -12.32 4.27
CA THR A 35 27.13 -12.96 3.53
C THR A 35 27.12 -14.48 3.71
N VAL A 36 27.28 -15.21 2.62
CA VAL A 36 27.53 -16.66 2.58
C VAL A 36 28.94 -16.90 2.04
N THR A 37 29.87 -17.36 2.88
CA THR A 37 31.24 -17.72 2.49
C THR A 37 31.34 -19.22 2.19
N TYR A 38 31.83 -19.57 1.00
CA TYR A 38 32.04 -20.95 0.57
C TYR A 38 33.45 -21.48 0.94
N PRO A 39 33.67 -22.81 1.00
CA PRO A 39 34.97 -23.40 1.32
C PRO A 39 36.10 -23.11 0.33
N ASP A 40 35.80 -22.60 -0.87
CA ASP A 40 36.80 -22.14 -1.84
C ASP A 40 37.19 -20.66 -1.64
N GLY A 41 36.62 -19.99 -0.63
CA GLY A 41 36.84 -18.58 -0.32
C GLY A 41 35.97 -17.60 -1.12
N THR A 42 35.06 -18.08 -1.98
CA THR A 42 34.08 -17.22 -2.65
C THR A 42 32.95 -16.80 -1.69
N THR A 43 32.29 -15.68 -2.00
CA THR A 43 31.25 -15.09 -1.16
C THR A 43 30.05 -14.62 -1.99
N ASP A 44 28.86 -15.10 -1.64
CA ASP A 44 27.59 -14.50 -2.08
C ASP A 44 27.07 -13.53 -1.01
N HIS A 45 26.42 -12.44 -1.45
CA HIS A 45 25.69 -11.52 -0.58
C HIS A 45 24.21 -11.53 -0.95
N ILE A 46 23.33 -11.66 0.04
CA ILE A 46 21.87 -11.64 -0.14
C ILE A 46 21.22 -10.72 0.90
N THR A 47 20.09 -10.11 0.52
CA THR A 47 19.20 -9.42 1.46
C THR A 47 18.11 -10.38 1.90
N VAL A 48 17.80 -10.40 3.20
CA VAL A 48 16.72 -11.21 3.80
C VAL A 48 15.79 -10.32 4.60
N SER A 49 14.54 -10.25 4.19
CA SER A 49 13.48 -9.52 4.90
C SER A 49 13.06 -10.26 6.16
N VAL A 50 13.08 -9.57 7.30
CA VAL A 50 12.61 -10.05 8.61
C VAL A 50 11.36 -9.26 9.00
N THR A 51 10.21 -9.95 9.08
CA THR A 51 8.92 -9.33 9.43
C THR A 51 8.55 -9.65 10.88
N ILE A 52 8.28 -8.61 11.67
CA ILE A 52 7.63 -8.69 12.98
C ILE A 52 6.15 -8.35 12.79
N GLY A 53 5.27 -9.26 13.22
CA GLY A 53 3.82 -9.05 13.18
C GLY A 53 3.34 -8.02 14.21
N GLU A 54 2.12 -7.55 14.03
CA GLU A 54 1.46 -6.60 14.93
C GLU A 54 1.33 -7.15 16.35
N GLN A 55 1.46 -6.26 17.34
CA GLN A 55 1.38 -6.58 18.76
C GLN A 55 0.32 -5.71 19.43
N VAL A 56 -0.76 -6.34 19.89
CA VAL A 56 -1.86 -5.65 20.58
C VAL A 56 -1.72 -5.79 22.10
N ASP A 57 -2.06 -4.74 22.84
CA ASP A 57 -2.23 -4.80 24.30
C ASP A 57 -3.21 -5.92 24.71
N LYS A 58 -2.88 -6.58 25.82
CA LYS A 58 -3.57 -7.77 26.32
C LYS A 58 -4.92 -7.50 26.98
N ASP A 59 -5.27 -6.23 27.23
CA ASP A 59 -6.60 -5.86 27.73
C ASP A 59 -7.61 -5.63 26.58
N GLY A 60 -7.19 -5.82 25.31
CA GLY A 60 -8.09 -5.79 24.14
C GLY A 60 -8.31 -4.40 23.53
N ASN A 61 -7.44 -3.42 23.82
CA ASN A 61 -7.51 -2.05 23.31
C ASN A 61 -7.05 -1.93 21.84
N GLU A 62 -7.54 -2.80 20.95
CA GLU A 62 -7.03 -2.98 19.58
C GLU A 62 -7.17 -1.70 18.72
N PRO A 63 -6.04 -1.12 18.25
CA PRO A 63 -6.07 -0.02 17.29
C PRO A 63 -6.62 -0.50 15.94
N LYS A 64 -7.36 0.38 15.24
CA LYS A 64 -7.89 0.12 13.90
C LYS A 64 -7.31 1.16 12.95
N VAL A 65 -6.84 0.70 11.80
CA VAL A 65 -6.11 1.49 10.80
C VAL A 65 -6.79 1.41 9.44
N GLU A 66 -6.85 2.54 8.73
CA GLU A 66 -7.19 2.57 7.30
C GLU A 66 -5.93 2.70 6.43
N GLY A 67 -5.88 1.98 5.31
CA GLY A 67 -4.72 1.99 4.41
C GLY A 67 -4.60 3.29 3.63
N ILE A 68 -3.40 3.86 3.57
CA ILE A 68 -3.14 5.13 2.88
C ILE A 68 -2.88 4.88 1.40
N THR A 69 -3.45 5.70 0.52
CA THR A 69 -3.11 5.72 -0.91
C THR A 69 -2.77 7.13 -1.38
N LYS A 70 -1.55 7.32 -1.91
CA LYS A 70 -1.07 8.59 -2.48
C LYS A 70 -0.69 8.40 -3.95
N LYS A 71 -0.77 9.47 -4.74
CA LYS A 71 -0.39 9.50 -6.17
C LYS A 71 0.87 10.32 -6.32
N GLY A 72 2.01 9.70 -6.63
CA GLY A 72 3.28 10.40 -6.89
C GLY A 72 3.74 11.42 -5.82
N THR A 73 3.23 11.32 -4.59
CA THR A 73 3.36 12.35 -3.53
C THR A 73 3.77 11.68 -2.24
N GLY A 74 4.75 12.26 -1.54
CA GLY A 74 5.25 11.76 -0.27
C GLY A 74 4.20 11.73 0.84
N VAL A 75 4.47 10.89 1.84
CA VAL A 75 3.60 10.59 2.97
C VAL A 75 4.15 11.31 4.21
N THR A 76 3.29 12.02 4.93
CA THR A 76 3.67 12.72 6.17
C THR A 76 3.38 11.90 7.42
N VAL A 77 3.93 12.30 8.57
CA VAL A 77 3.58 11.70 9.86
C VAL A 77 2.10 11.93 10.16
N GLU A 78 1.58 13.10 9.80
CA GLU A 78 0.18 13.50 9.95
C GLU A 78 -0.78 12.61 9.14
N ASP A 79 -0.39 12.19 7.92
CA ASP A 79 -1.16 11.21 7.14
C ASP A 79 -1.27 9.88 7.89
N VAL A 80 -0.16 9.40 8.46
CA VAL A 80 -0.04 8.07 9.09
C VAL A 80 -0.76 8.01 10.45
N ILE A 81 -0.64 9.04 11.28
CA ILE A 81 -1.41 9.09 12.55
C ILE A 81 -2.89 9.39 12.32
N GLY A 82 -3.25 10.08 11.23
CA GLY A 82 -4.62 10.49 10.93
C GLY A 82 -5.58 9.36 10.54
N VAL A 83 -5.05 8.20 10.13
CA VAL A 83 -5.84 7.00 9.77
C VAL A 83 -5.97 5.97 10.90
N ILE A 84 -5.44 6.27 12.10
CA ILE A 84 -5.43 5.35 13.25
C ILE A 84 -6.48 5.78 14.28
N THR A 85 -7.24 4.81 14.77
CA THR A 85 -8.28 5.01 15.79
C THR A 85 -8.19 3.90 16.86
N VAL A 86 -8.66 4.17 18.07
CA VAL A 86 -8.84 3.14 19.12
C VAL A 86 -10.27 3.25 19.67
N PRO A 87 -11.27 2.74 18.93
CA PRO A 87 -12.68 3.10 19.15
C PRO A 87 -13.29 2.52 20.43
N ASP A 88 -12.69 1.47 20.98
CA ASP A 88 -13.16 0.78 22.17
C ASP A 88 -12.39 1.23 23.45
N TYR A 89 -11.53 2.26 23.34
CA TYR A 89 -10.81 2.83 24.49
C TYR A 89 -11.72 3.73 25.35
N GLN A 90 -11.56 3.66 26.67
CA GLN A 90 -12.45 4.37 27.61
C GLN A 90 -11.91 5.78 27.90
N GLU A 91 -12.73 6.81 27.65
CA GLU A 91 -12.35 8.23 27.76
C GLU A 91 -11.81 8.62 29.15
N ASP A 92 -12.28 7.97 30.21
CA ASP A 92 -11.86 8.23 31.60
C ASP A 92 -10.44 7.75 31.91
N LYS A 93 -9.87 6.89 31.06
CA LYS A 93 -8.44 6.51 31.10
C LYS A 93 -7.53 7.53 30.41
N GLY A 94 -8.09 8.52 29.71
CA GLY A 94 -7.35 9.53 28.95
C GLY A 94 -7.24 9.20 27.45
N THR A 95 -6.27 9.81 26.78
CA THR A 95 -6.09 9.70 25.33
C THR A 95 -4.81 8.92 24.98
N PRO A 96 -4.87 7.85 24.17
CA PRO A 96 -3.67 7.19 23.64
C PRO A 96 -2.84 8.14 22.76
N GLN A 97 -1.51 8.04 22.87
CA GLN A 97 -0.56 8.74 22.01
C GLN A 97 -0.15 7.83 20.84
N VAL A 98 -0.19 8.35 19.61
CA VAL A 98 0.23 7.63 18.40
C VAL A 98 1.55 8.23 17.88
N THR A 99 2.53 7.39 17.57
CA THR A 99 3.85 7.82 17.06
C THR A 99 4.34 6.90 15.95
N VAL A 100 4.68 7.48 14.79
CA VAL A 100 5.41 6.78 13.73
C VAL A 100 6.82 6.45 14.23
N ASP A 101 7.22 5.19 14.15
CA ASP A 101 8.46 4.72 14.76
C ASP A 101 9.71 5.19 14.00
N ASN A 102 9.65 5.16 12.67
CA ASN A 102 10.74 5.57 11.77
C ASN A 102 10.29 6.66 10.78
N PRO A 103 10.06 7.92 11.24
CA PRO A 103 9.51 8.98 10.41
C PRO A 103 10.41 9.40 9.23
N ASN A 104 11.70 9.08 9.28
CA ASN A 104 12.65 9.31 8.18
C ASN A 104 12.62 8.23 7.09
N GLN A 105 11.80 7.19 7.25
CA GLN A 105 11.62 6.09 6.29
C GLN A 105 10.23 6.09 5.63
N LEU A 106 9.44 7.16 5.80
CA LEU A 106 8.16 7.32 5.12
C LEU A 106 8.36 7.40 3.59
N PRO A 107 7.48 6.78 2.78
CA PRO A 107 7.59 6.85 1.32
C PRO A 107 7.57 8.29 0.79
N ASP A 108 8.58 8.64 -0.01
CA ASP A 108 8.73 9.98 -0.60
C ASP A 108 7.80 10.25 -1.81
N GLY A 109 7.10 9.20 -2.27
CA GLY A 109 6.17 9.25 -3.40
C GLY A 109 6.82 9.03 -4.78
N THR A 110 8.14 8.87 -4.87
CA THR A 110 8.86 8.70 -6.14
C THR A 110 8.79 7.27 -6.69
N GLN A 111 8.76 6.28 -5.80
CA GLN A 111 8.63 4.87 -6.15
C GLN A 111 7.20 4.36 -5.90
N SER A 112 6.63 3.66 -6.88
CA SER A 112 5.34 2.97 -6.77
C SER A 112 5.46 1.64 -6.03
N GLY A 113 4.41 1.27 -5.29
CA GLY A 113 4.36 0.06 -4.48
C GLY A 113 3.56 0.22 -3.18
N THR A 114 3.57 -0.81 -2.33
CA THR A 114 3.01 -0.78 -0.97
C THR A 114 4.13 -1.03 0.04
N THR A 115 4.12 -0.29 1.14
CA THR A 115 5.09 -0.41 2.24
C THR A 115 4.36 -0.29 3.57
N ASP A 116 4.66 -1.17 4.51
CA ASP A 116 4.13 -1.12 5.87
C ASP A 116 4.92 -0.12 6.71
N VAL A 117 4.24 0.89 7.27
CA VAL A 117 4.84 1.86 8.18
C VAL A 117 4.55 1.45 9.62
N ALA A 118 5.61 1.20 10.39
CA ALA A 118 5.54 0.85 11.80
C ALA A 118 5.08 2.04 12.67
N VAL A 119 4.08 1.79 13.53
CA VAL A 119 3.51 2.79 14.44
C VAL A 119 3.29 2.19 15.83
N THR A 120 3.78 2.91 16.84
CA THR A 120 3.48 2.66 18.25
C THR A 120 2.25 3.47 18.70
N VAL A 121 1.30 2.79 19.35
CA VAL A 121 0.17 3.40 20.08
C VAL A 121 0.42 3.19 21.58
N THR A 122 0.82 4.25 22.29
CA THR A 122 1.08 4.23 23.74
C THR A 122 -0.17 4.65 24.51
N TYR A 123 -0.57 3.84 25.50
CA TYR A 123 -1.73 4.13 26.34
C TYR A 123 -1.30 4.86 27.63
N PRO A 124 -2.17 5.71 28.23
CA PRO A 124 -1.91 6.39 29.51
C PRO A 124 -1.52 5.53 30.72
N ASP A 125 -1.71 4.20 30.68
CA ASP A 125 -1.25 3.27 31.72
C ASP A 125 0.23 2.83 31.53
N GLY A 126 0.89 3.30 30.47
CA GLY A 126 2.28 3.00 30.14
C GLY A 126 2.48 1.77 29.26
N LYS A 127 1.40 1.12 28.80
CA LYS A 127 1.48 0.04 27.81
C LYS A 127 1.55 0.57 26.38
N ALA A 128 1.85 -0.31 25.43
CA ALA A 128 1.82 -0.01 24.00
C ALA A 128 1.21 -1.16 23.18
N SER A 129 0.66 -0.78 22.02
CA SER A 129 0.43 -1.66 20.87
C SER A 129 1.31 -1.20 19.71
N HIS A 130 1.80 -2.11 18.89
CA HIS A 130 2.59 -1.83 17.69
C HIS A 130 1.85 -2.40 16.47
N ILE A 131 1.55 -1.53 15.49
CA ILE A 131 0.75 -1.87 14.30
C ILE A 131 1.45 -1.40 13.02
N ASN A 132 1.04 -1.97 11.89
CA ASN A 132 1.56 -1.62 10.57
C ASN A 132 0.48 -0.85 9.79
N VAL A 133 0.81 0.36 9.33
CA VAL A 133 -0.04 1.12 8.41
C VAL A 133 0.36 0.76 6.98
N PRO A 134 -0.50 0.09 6.17
CA PRO A 134 -0.18 -0.20 4.79
C PRO A 134 -0.30 1.08 3.95
N VAL A 135 0.83 1.56 3.43
CA VAL A 135 0.94 2.79 2.64
C VAL A 135 1.23 2.44 1.19
N THR A 136 0.31 2.79 0.29
CA THR A 136 0.44 2.54 -1.16
C THR A 136 0.71 3.82 -1.92
N ILE A 137 1.85 3.87 -2.62
CA ILE A 137 2.13 4.87 -3.65
C ILE A 137 1.72 4.29 -5.00
N VAL A 138 0.77 4.92 -5.68
CA VAL A 138 0.46 4.62 -7.08
C VAL A 138 1.13 5.63 -8.00
N GLU A 139 1.48 5.17 -9.20
CA GLU A 139 2.07 6.03 -10.23
C GLU A 139 1.14 7.18 -10.57
N GLN A 140 1.67 8.40 -10.53
CA GLN A 140 0.97 9.57 -11.01
C GLN A 140 1.05 9.61 -12.53
N ALA A 141 -0.07 9.38 -13.21
CA ALA A 141 -0.16 9.62 -14.64
C ALA A 141 0.22 11.08 -14.96
N GLU A 142 1.18 11.27 -15.87
CA GLU A 142 1.70 12.59 -16.21
C GLU A 142 0.63 13.46 -16.88
N GLY A 143 0.17 14.50 -16.18
CA GLY A 143 -0.53 15.63 -16.79
C GLY A 143 -1.89 15.99 -16.21
N GLN A 144 -1.91 16.64 -15.05
CA GLN A 144 -2.66 17.90 -14.88
C GLN A 144 -2.18 18.66 -13.64
N SER A 145 -2.05 19.99 -13.77
CA SER A 145 -1.59 20.89 -12.71
C SER A 145 -2.79 21.57 -12.03
N GLU A 146 -3.02 21.28 -10.75
CA GLU A 146 -4.09 21.90 -9.96
C GLU A 146 -3.69 23.30 -9.46
N GLU A 147 -3.97 24.35 -10.24
CA GLU A 147 -3.89 25.74 -9.74
C GLU A 147 -5.17 26.10 -8.97
N SER A 148 -5.11 26.06 -7.64
CA SER A 148 -6.24 26.45 -6.78
C SER A 148 -6.49 27.97 -6.80
N LYS A 149 -7.66 28.40 -7.26
CA LYS A 149 -8.30 29.70 -6.88
C LYS A 149 -9.81 29.57 -6.71
N ASN A 150 -10.37 30.46 -5.88
CA ASN A 150 -11.68 30.30 -5.25
C ASN A 150 -12.84 31.00 -5.99
N ASN A 151 -14.00 30.31 -5.95
CA ASN A 151 -15.35 30.83 -5.71
C ASN A 151 -16.11 31.63 -6.80
N GLU A 152 -17.43 31.44 -6.70
CA GLU A 152 -18.56 32.29 -7.13
C GLU A 152 -19.05 32.28 -8.59
N GLN A 153 -20.28 32.77 -8.71
CA GLN A 153 -21.29 32.36 -9.69
C GLN A 153 -21.61 33.51 -10.67
N ILE A 154 -22.12 33.19 -11.88
CA ILE A 154 -23.18 33.88 -12.67
C ILE A 154 -22.94 33.85 -14.20
N SER A 155 -23.69 32.95 -14.87
CA SER A 155 -24.49 33.16 -16.10
C SER A 155 -23.90 33.52 -17.49
N ASN A 156 -24.59 32.97 -18.51
CA ASN A 156 -24.79 33.47 -19.90
C ASN A 156 -23.75 33.28 -21.04
N LYS A 157 -23.82 32.07 -21.63
CA LYS A 157 -24.35 31.80 -23.00
C LYS A 157 -23.57 32.20 -24.28
N GLY A 158 -23.15 31.16 -25.02
CA GLY A 158 -23.00 31.12 -26.49
C GLY A 158 -21.62 30.65 -26.97
N ASN A 159 -21.42 29.87 -28.04
CA ASN A 159 -22.29 29.17 -29.03
C ASN A 159 -21.44 28.03 -29.67
N GLN A 160 -21.89 26.86 -30.13
CA GLN A 160 -23.19 26.16 -30.19
C GLN A 160 -22.90 24.62 -30.03
N LYS A 161 -23.29 23.58 -30.80
CA LYS A 161 -24.11 23.37 -32.01
C LYS A 161 -24.48 21.88 -32.20
N SER A 162 -25.78 21.57 -32.41
CA SER A 162 -26.36 20.29 -32.90
C SER A 162 -26.18 19.05 -32.01
N LEU A 163 -27.15 18.14 -31.83
CA LEU A 163 -28.54 17.97 -32.31
C LEU A 163 -29.43 17.48 -31.12
N PRO A 164 -30.78 17.52 -31.21
CA PRO A 164 -31.66 17.32 -30.05
C PRO A 164 -32.05 15.86 -29.77
N ASP A 165 -32.42 15.59 -28.52
CA ASP A 165 -33.26 14.45 -28.12
C ASP A 165 -34.72 14.93 -27.94
N THR A 166 -35.71 14.04 -28.10
CA THR A 166 -37.13 14.39 -28.22
C THR A 166 -38.04 13.53 -27.35
N GLY A 167 -38.28 13.97 -26.12
CA GLY A 167 -39.29 13.41 -25.23
C GLY A 167 -39.25 14.10 -23.87
N GLY A 168 -40.33 14.77 -23.47
CA GLY A 168 -40.38 15.48 -22.19
C GLY A 168 -41.67 15.20 -21.44
N ASN A 169 -41.59 15.18 -20.10
CA ASN A 169 -42.37 16.10 -19.28
C ASN A 169 -41.62 16.39 -17.97
N ASP A 170 -41.76 17.62 -17.52
CA ASP A 170 -41.10 18.28 -16.39
C ASP A 170 -41.52 17.81 -14.98
N ASN A 171 -40.66 18.19 -14.01
CA ASN A 171 -40.84 18.25 -12.54
C ASN A 171 -40.46 17.04 -11.67
N ASN A 172 -39.20 17.07 -11.20
CA ASN A 172 -38.75 16.62 -9.86
C ASN A 172 -39.05 15.16 -9.43
N ALA A 173 -38.35 14.20 -10.02
CA ALA A 173 -38.08 12.90 -9.40
C ALA A 173 -36.77 12.28 -9.91
N THR A 174 -36.14 11.44 -9.08
CA THR A 174 -35.08 10.50 -9.51
C THR A 174 -35.62 9.54 -10.56
N VAL A 175 -34.97 9.43 -11.73
CA VAL A 175 -35.31 8.44 -12.75
C VAL A 175 -34.18 7.42 -12.88
N PHE A 176 -34.44 6.21 -12.40
CA PHE A 176 -33.63 5.02 -12.69
C PHE A 176 -33.82 4.64 -14.17
N GLY A 177 -32.74 4.58 -14.94
CA GLY A 177 -32.75 4.18 -16.35
C GLY A 177 -31.93 2.90 -16.59
N THR A 178 -32.48 1.75 -16.22
CA THR A 178 -31.76 0.47 -16.29
C THR A 178 -31.72 -0.13 -17.70
N LEU A 179 -30.54 -0.69 -18.06
CA LEU A 179 -30.35 -1.97 -18.75
C LEU A 179 -31.37 -2.36 -19.84
N PHE A 180 -30.92 -2.46 -21.10
CA PHE A 180 -31.22 -3.62 -21.95
C PHE A 180 -30.03 -3.97 -22.87
N ALA A 181 -29.95 -5.25 -23.27
CA ALA A 181 -28.76 -5.85 -23.86
C ALA A 181 -28.77 -5.91 -25.40
N GLY A 182 -27.59 -5.77 -26.00
CA GLY A 182 -27.34 -5.99 -27.43
C GLY A 182 -26.32 -7.11 -27.68
N LEU A 183 -26.77 -8.37 -27.71
CA LEU A 183 -25.92 -9.53 -28.06
C LEU A 183 -25.62 -9.56 -29.57
N GLY A 184 -24.70 -8.72 -30.02
CA GLY A 184 -24.18 -8.73 -31.39
C GLY A 184 -23.25 -9.92 -31.65
N TYR A 185 -23.79 -11.01 -32.20
CA TYR A 185 -22.97 -12.11 -32.74
C TYR A 185 -22.08 -11.62 -33.88
N LEU A 186 -20.76 -11.85 -33.79
CA LEU A 186 -19.87 -11.79 -34.95
C LEU A 186 -18.94 -13.01 -35.01
N LEU A 187 -19.42 -14.07 -35.65
CA LEU A 187 -18.59 -15.17 -36.12
C LEU A 187 -17.76 -14.72 -37.33
N PHE A 188 -16.44 -14.89 -37.31
CA PHE A 188 -15.69 -15.18 -38.54
C PHE A 188 -14.48 -16.09 -38.30
N ILE A 189 -14.27 -17.02 -39.24
CA ILE A 189 -13.34 -18.16 -39.10
C ILE A 189 -12.00 -17.84 -39.77
N GLY A 190 -10.90 -17.87 -38.99
CA GLY A 190 -9.53 -17.65 -39.45
C GLY A 190 -8.77 -18.94 -39.77
N ARG A 191 -8.52 -19.20 -41.05
CA ARG A 191 -7.82 -20.39 -41.60
C ARG A 191 -6.55 -20.81 -40.84
N ARG A 192 -6.47 -22.07 -40.37
CA ARG A 192 -5.18 -22.75 -40.10
C ARG A 192 -4.70 -23.49 -41.34
N LYS A 193 -3.56 -23.10 -41.91
CA LYS A 193 -2.85 -23.82 -42.98
C LYS A 193 -1.35 -23.91 -42.68
N ARG A 194 -0.84 -25.13 -42.55
CA ARG A 194 0.50 -25.53 -42.98
C ARG A 194 0.57 -27.06 -43.04
N ASN A 195 1.19 -27.59 -44.10
CA ASN A 195 1.51 -29.00 -44.26
C ASN A 195 3.00 -29.21 -43.91
N LYS A 196 3.46 -30.45 -44.12
CA LYS A 196 4.85 -30.92 -44.15
C LYS A 196 5.52 -31.11 -42.76
N ASP A 197 6.46 -32.05 -42.61
CA ASP A 197 7.07 -32.92 -43.64
C ASP A 197 6.96 -34.43 -43.37
N GLN A 198 7.47 -35.18 -44.36
CA GLN A 198 7.53 -36.63 -44.57
C GLN A 198 7.92 -37.49 -43.36
#